data_AF-A0A950R385-F1
#
_entry.id   AF-A0A950R385-F1
#
_cell.length_a   1.000
_cell.length_b   1.000
_cell.length_c   1.000
_cell.angle_alpha   90.00
_cell.angle_beta   90.00
_cell.angle_gamma   90.00
#
_symmetry.space_group_name_H-M   'P 1'
#
loop_
_entity.id
_entity.type
_entity.pdbx_description
1 polymer ?
#
loop_
_entity_poly.entity_id
_entity_poly.type
_entity_poly.pdbx_seq_one_letter_code
_entity_poly.pdbx_strand_id
1 'polypeptide(L)'
;MHDLGYAGKNNMDGPEGEEHVHLGASVMRRLCGREWEEFTRCHSRYWAKKTGRPYSRLCVADKLAFVLTPLWLYIPMTRWTGELAEYMRRARFSLDDIRNLEPWEARCLESGDEHSFLVGLRSYTKRWVEHHRDLAEDHWTIARDWARGEETSAGVVR
;
A
#
# COMPACT_ATOMS: atom_id res chain seq x y z
N MET A 1 3.22 1.51 15.45
CA MET A 1 3.50 0.07 15.66
C MET A 1 2.91 -0.84 14.56
N HIS A 2 2.00 -0.37 13.71
CA HIS A 2 1.31 -1.22 12.74
C HIS A 2 2.25 -1.78 11.64
N ASP A 3 3.23 -0.98 11.21
CA ASP A 3 4.25 -1.36 10.21
C ASP A 3 5.51 -2.00 10.79
N LEU A 4 5.58 -2.27 12.12
CA LEU A 4 6.79 -2.88 12.71
C LEU A 4 7.11 -4.25 12.12
N GLY A 5 6.12 -4.93 11.54
CA GLY A 5 6.31 -6.20 10.85
C GLY A 5 7.07 -6.12 9.53
N TYR A 6 7.45 -4.93 9.07
CA TYR A 6 8.38 -4.75 7.96
C TYR A 6 9.85 -4.84 8.38
N ALA A 7 10.16 -4.71 9.68
CA ALA A 7 11.53 -4.77 10.16
C ALA A 7 12.18 -6.12 9.84
N GLY A 8 13.24 -6.09 9.02
CA GLY A 8 14.00 -7.28 8.62
C GLY A 8 13.45 -8.06 7.42
N LYS A 9 12.41 -7.55 6.72
CA LYS A 9 11.90 -8.16 5.49
C LYS A 9 12.62 -7.63 4.26
N ASN A 10 13.11 -8.53 3.41
CA ASN A 10 13.81 -8.19 2.17
C ASN A 10 12.86 -7.89 0.99
N ASN A 11 11.58 -8.24 1.12
CA ASN A 11 10.55 -8.02 0.10
C ASN A 11 9.27 -7.47 0.74
N MET A 12 9.20 -6.15 0.91
CA MET A 12 8.06 -5.45 1.54
C MET A 12 6.75 -5.58 0.76
N ASP A 13 6.86 -5.94 -0.51
CA ASP A 13 5.79 -5.83 -1.47
C ASP A 13 5.33 -7.20 -1.98
N GLY A 14 6.06 -8.27 -1.66
CA GLY A 14 5.76 -9.67 -1.96
C GLY A 14 4.87 -10.35 -0.90
N PRO A 15 4.68 -11.68 -0.99
CA PRO A 15 3.90 -12.46 -0.02
C PRO A 15 4.37 -12.27 1.44
N GLU A 16 5.68 -12.18 1.66
CA GLU A 16 6.27 -11.88 2.97
C GLU A 16 5.89 -10.48 3.46
N GLY A 17 5.84 -9.51 2.55
CA GLY A 17 5.40 -8.15 2.81
C GLY A 17 4.01 -8.12 3.41
N GLU A 18 3.08 -8.94 2.93
CA GLU A 18 1.68 -8.97 3.41
C GLU A 18 1.54 -9.40 4.87
N GLU A 19 2.49 -10.17 5.37
CA GLU A 19 2.51 -10.63 6.76
C GLU A 19 2.92 -9.54 7.76
N HIS A 20 3.29 -8.33 7.32
CA HIS A 20 3.69 -7.23 8.22
C HIS A 20 2.61 -6.92 9.27
N VAL A 21 1.34 -7.18 8.93
CA VAL A 21 0.18 -6.99 9.80
C VAL A 21 0.24 -7.84 11.07
N HIS A 22 0.92 -8.99 11.07
CA HIS A 22 0.86 -9.96 12.17
C HIS A 22 1.66 -9.51 13.40
N LEU A 23 2.86 -8.97 13.20
CA LEU A 23 3.71 -8.56 14.32
C LEU A 23 3.10 -7.40 15.08
N GLY A 24 2.70 -6.34 14.37
CA GLY A 24 2.03 -5.18 14.95
C GLY A 24 0.75 -5.58 15.68
N ALA A 25 -0.07 -6.45 15.06
CA ALA A 25 -1.30 -6.93 15.68
C ALA A 25 -1.05 -7.78 16.94
N SER A 26 -0.03 -8.63 16.95
CA SER A 26 0.33 -9.45 18.11
C SER A 26 0.76 -8.59 19.31
N VAL A 27 1.55 -7.53 19.06
CA VAL A 27 1.93 -6.56 20.08
C VAL A 27 0.69 -5.82 20.61
N MET A 28 -0.15 -5.30 19.71
CA MET A 28 -1.36 -4.58 20.10
C MET A 28 -2.37 -5.47 20.84
N ARG A 29 -2.45 -6.77 20.50
CA ARG A 29 -3.22 -7.75 21.26
C ARG A 29 -2.75 -7.84 22.71
N ARG A 30 -1.43 -7.95 22.90
CA ARG A 30 -0.82 -8.12 24.24
C ARG A 30 -0.98 -6.87 25.11
N LEU A 31 -0.89 -5.68 24.51
CA LEU A 31 -0.94 -4.42 25.25
C LEU A 31 -2.36 -3.89 25.46
N CYS A 32 -3.23 -4.07 24.47
CA CYS A 32 -4.52 -3.37 24.41
C CYS A 32 -5.72 -4.30 24.17
N GLY A 33 -5.49 -5.60 23.91
CA GLY A 33 -6.55 -6.59 23.74
C GLY A 33 -6.92 -6.87 22.27
N ARG A 34 -7.89 -7.79 22.09
CA ARG A 34 -8.23 -8.39 20.78
C ARG A 34 -8.80 -7.38 19.78
N GLU A 35 -9.54 -6.39 20.23
CA GLU A 35 -10.09 -5.35 19.33
C GLU A 35 -8.97 -4.57 18.62
N TRP A 36 -7.88 -4.28 19.33
CA TRP A 36 -6.72 -3.59 18.78
C TRP A 36 -5.88 -4.48 17.87
N GLU A 37 -5.88 -5.80 18.09
CA GLU A 37 -5.31 -6.76 17.14
C GLU A 37 -6.02 -6.66 15.79
N GLU A 38 -7.35 -6.71 15.78
CA GLU A 38 -8.15 -6.65 14.55
C GLU A 38 -8.06 -5.27 13.89
N PHE A 39 -8.17 -4.20 14.67
CA PHE A 39 -7.98 -2.83 14.21
C PHE A 39 -6.62 -2.65 13.52
N THR A 40 -5.56 -3.24 14.09
CA THR A 40 -4.22 -3.20 13.52
C THR A 40 -4.10 -4.12 12.31
N ARG A 41 -4.65 -5.34 12.30
CA ARG A 41 -4.56 -6.21 11.10
C ARG A 41 -5.24 -5.62 9.88
N CYS A 42 -6.42 -5.04 10.09
CA CYS A 42 -7.21 -4.48 9.01
C CYS A 42 -6.71 -3.10 8.53
N HIS A 43 -5.54 -2.63 8.95
CA HIS A 43 -4.94 -1.42 8.39
C HIS A 43 -4.42 -1.63 6.95
N SER A 44 -4.07 -2.87 6.59
CA SER A 44 -3.72 -3.22 5.21
C SER A 44 -5.00 -3.51 4.41
N ARG A 45 -5.25 -2.71 3.37
CA ARG A 45 -6.39 -2.89 2.45
C ARG A 45 -6.40 -4.28 1.83
N TYR A 46 -5.22 -4.75 1.47
CA TYR A 46 -5.05 -6.05 0.85
C TYR A 46 -5.44 -7.17 1.82
N TRP A 47 -4.89 -7.14 3.05
CA TRP A 47 -5.18 -8.16 4.05
C TRP A 47 -6.67 -8.20 4.38
N ALA A 48 -7.27 -7.01 4.53
CA ALA A 48 -8.71 -6.86 4.75
C ALA A 48 -9.51 -7.54 3.63
N LYS A 49 -9.21 -7.25 2.36
CA LYS A 49 -9.88 -7.88 1.21
C LYS A 49 -9.66 -9.38 1.13
N LYS A 50 -8.42 -9.86 1.30
CA LYS A 50 -8.08 -11.29 1.28
C LYS A 50 -8.86 -12.08 2.33
N THR A 51 -9.11 -11.47 3.49
CA THR A 51 -9.83 -12.09 4.61
C THR A 51 -11.33 -11.79 4.62
N GLY A 52 -11.85 -11.10 3.60
CA GLY A 52 -13.25 -10.70 3.51
C GLY A 52 -13.70 -9.75 4.62
N ARG A 53 -12.77 -9.00 5.22
CA ARG A 53 -13.03 -8.04 6.30
C ARG A 53 -12.98 -6.61 5.78
N PRO A 54 -13.74 -5.68 6.39
CA PRO A 54 -13.55 -4.26 6.12
C PRO A 54 -12.18 -3.80 6.64
N TYR A 55 -11.55 -2.86 5.93
CA TYR A 55 -10.34 -2.21 6.41
C TYR A 55 -10.68 -1.29 7.60
N SER A 56 -9.72 -1.07 8.50
CA SER A 56 -9.92 -0.27 9.70
C SER A 56 -9.71 1.21 9.44
N ARG A 57 -10.17 2.08 10.36
CA ARG A 57 -9.87 3.53 10.32
C ARG A 57 -8.37 3.82 10.35
N LEU A 58 -7.56 2.89 10.88
CA LEU A 58 -6.10 2.99 10.84
C LEU A 58 -5.56 2.97 9.41
N CYS A 59 -6.20 2.22 8.51
CA CYS A 59 -5.86 2.21 7.08
C CYS A 59 -6.00 3.61 6.47
N VAL A 60 -7.14 4.26 6.72
CA VAL A 60 -7.41 5.60 6.20
C VAL A 60 -6.43 6.62 6.79
N ALA A 61 -6.17 6.52 8.10
CA ALA A 61 -5.21 7.37 8.79
C ALA A 61 -3.77 7.21 8.26
N ASP A 62 -3.35 5.98 7.99
CA ASP A 62 -2.05 5.67 7.36
C ASP A 62 -1.92 6.35 5.98
N LYS A 63 -2.92 6.16 5.11
CA LYS A 63 -2.92 6.78 3.78
C LYS A 63 -2.96 8.31 3.85
N LEU A 64 -3.67 8.86 4.82
CA LEU A 64 -3.65 10.30 5.07
C LEU A 64 -2.27 10.79 5.54
N ALA A 65 -1.59 10.05 6.42
CA ALA A 65 -0.25 10.40 6.87
C ALA A 65 0.73 10.46 5.69
N PHE A 66 0.69 9.50 4.77
CA PHE A 66 1.44 9.56 3.51
C PHE A 66 1.09 10.82 2.69
N VAL A 67 -0.20 11.10 2.51
CA VAL A 67 -0.66 12.28 1.76
C VAL A 67 -0.22 13.59 2.40
N LEU A 68 -0.08 13.66 3.72
CA LEU A 68 0.33 14.88 4.43
C LEU A 68 1.85 15.03 4.55
N THR A 69 2.61 13.94 4.44
CA THR A 69 4.06 13.98 4.62
C THR A 69 4.71 14.87 3.54
N PRO A 70 5.55 15.85 3.91
CA PRO A 70 6.23 16.68 2.93
C PRO A 70 7.15 15.87 2.01
N LEU A 71 7.15 16.15 0.69
CA LEU A 71 7.97 15.39 -0.26
C LEU A 71 9.47 15.50 0.03
N TRP A 72 9.92 16.67 0.51
CA TRP A 72 11.31 16.90 0.87
C TRP A 72 11.79 15.98 1.99
N LEU A 73 10.87 15.47 2.83
CA LEU A 73 11.16 14.51 3.89
C LEU A 73 10.97 13.07 3.40
N TYR A 74 9.87 12.82 2.68
CA TYR A 74 9.51 11.48 2.22
C TYR A 74 10.50 10.90 1.19
N ILE A 75 10.92 11.70 0.21
CA ILE A 75 11.84 11.28 -0.84
C ILE A 75 13.19 10.81 -0.28
N PRO A 76 13.93 11.58 0.54
CA PRO A 76 15.22 11.10 1.04
C PRO A 76 15.07 9.87 1.94
N MET A 77 14.01 9.78 2.74
CA MET A 77 13.75 8.60 3.58
C MET A 77 13.56 7.34 2.73
N THR A 78 12.67 7.41 1.73
CA THR A 78 12.33 6.25 0.89
C THR A 78 13.38 5.93 -0.18
N ARG A 79 14.22 6.90 -0.54
CA ARG A 79 15.46 6.64 -1.31
C ARG A 79 16.47 5.87 -0.48
N TRP A 80 16.66 6.23 0.78
CA TRP A 80 17.66 5.58 1.63
C TRP A 80 17.32 4.12 1.91
N THR A 81 16.05 3.80 2.06
CA THR A 81 15.58 2.41 2.24
C THR A 81 15.47 1.64 0.92
N GLY A 82 15.42 2.33 -0.23
CA GLY A 82 15.20 1.72 -1.55
C GLY A 82 13.73 1.51 -1.90
N GLU A 83 12.80 1.75 -0.97
CA GLU A 83 11.35 1.56 -1.13
C GLU A 83 10.79 2.34 -2.33
N LEU A 84 11.27 3.57 -2.55
CA LEU A 84 10.75 4.41 -3.65
C LEU A 84 11.04 3.78 -5.02
N ALA A 85 12.23 3.20 -5.20
CA ALA A 85 12.60 2.54 -6.44
C ALA A 85 11.77 1.27 -6.66
N GLU A 86 11.42 0.54 -5.59
CA GLU A 86 10.53 -0.62 -5.67
C GLU A 86 9.11 -0.21 -6.08
N TYR A 87 8.54 0.80 -5.42
CA TYR A 87 7.20 1.29 -5.75
C TYR A 87 7.10 1.81 -7.18
N MET A 88 8.09 2.56 -7.65
CA MET A 88 8.10 3.07 -9.02
C MET A 88 8.23 1.96 -10.06
N ARG A 89 9.12 0.97 -9.83
CA ARG A 89 9.22 -0.20 -10.71
C ARG A 89 7.89 -0.93 -10.77
N ARG A 90 7.24 -1.11 -9.63
CA ARG A 90 6.01 -1.88 -9.53
C ARG A 90 4.80 -1.17 -10.12
N ALA A 91 4.66 0.12 -9.88
CA ALA A 91 3.55 0.89 -10.43
C ALA A 91 3.46 0.72 -11.95
N ARG A 92 4.61 0.71 -12.65
CA ARG A 92 4.68 0.45 -14.10
C ARG A 92 4.03 -0.87 -14.56
N PHE A 93 3.94 -1.87 -13.68
CA PHE A 93 3.38 -3.19 -13.98
C PHE A 93 1.97 -3.41 -13.39
N SER A 94 1.44 -2.46 -12.62
CA SER A 94 0.18 -2.65 -11.88
C SER A 94 -0.77 -1.44 -11.97
N LEU A 95 -0.61 -0.54 -12.94
CA LEU A 95 -1.57 0.55 -13.15
C LEU A 95 -2.97 0.03 -13.53
N ASP A 96 -3.04 -1.10 -14.23
CA ASP A 96 -4.30 -1.72 -14.63
C ASP A 96 -5.13 -2.21 -13.43
N ASP A 97 -4.50 -2.44 -12.28
CA ASP A 97 -5.16 -2.84 -11.04
C ASP A 97 -5.73 -1.65 -10.24
N ILE A 98 -5.53 -0.42 -10.74
CA ILE A 98 -5.93 0.83 -10.09
C ILE A 98 -7.13 1.42 -10.83
N ARG A 99 -8.28 1.47 -10.17
CA ARG A 99 -9.48 2.12 -10.71
C ARG A 99 -9.54 3.59 -10.30
N ASN A 100 -10.34 4.36 -11.05
CA ASN A 100 -10.55 5.79 -10.80
C ASN A 100 -9.29 6.65 -10.90
N LEU A 101 -8.24 6.19 -11.59
CA LEU A 101 -7.02 6.96 -11.83
C LEU A 101 -7.29 8.06 -12.87
N GLU A 102 -6.93 9.31 -12.58
CA GLU A 102 -7.05 10.38 -13.59
C GLU A 102 -5.96 10.24 -14.66
N PRO A 103 -6.22 10.67 -15.91
CA PRO A 103 -5.21 10.60 -16.97
C PRO A 103 -3.90 11.33 -16.65
N TRP A 104 -3.95 12.41 -15.86
CA TRP A 104 -2.75 13.14 -15.47
C TRP A 104 -1.99 12.45 -14.32
N GLU A 105 -2.71 11.78 -13.42
CA GLU A 105 -2.10 10.96 -12.36
C GLU A 105 -1.37 9.77 -13.00
N ALA A 106 -1.98 9.13 -14.00
CA ALA A 106 -1.34 8.08 -14.79
C ALA A 106 -0.03 8.55 -15.43
N ARG A 107 -0.04 9.71 -16.11
CA ARG A 107 1.20 10.30 -16.69
C ARG A 107 2.27 10.56 -15.63
N CYS A 108 1.88 11.04 -14.46
CA CYS A 108 2.79 11.23 -13.33
C CYS A 108 3.41 9.90 -12.87
N LEU A 109 2.61 8.84 -12.74
CA LEU A 109 3.07 7.52 -12.34
C LEU A 109 3.99 6.86 -13.39
N GLU A 110 3.78 7.14 -14.67
CA GLU A 110 4.59 6.61 -15.78
C GLU A 110 5.87 7.42 -16.06
N SER A 111 5.95 8.66 -15.54
CA SER A 111 6.99 9.64 -15.84
C SER A 111 8.42 9.14 -15.61
N GLY A 112 8.61 8.21 -14.66
CA GLY A 112 9.94 7.76 -14.22
C GLY A 112 10.71 8.77 -13.38
N ASP A 113 10.15 9.95 -13.13
CA ASP A 113 10.66 10.93 -12.17
C ASP A 113 9.99 10.71 -10.82
N GLU A 114 10.79 10.61 -9.76
CA GLU A 114 10.30 10.33 -8.41
C GLU A 114 9.35 11.41 -7.88
N HIS A 115 9.65 12.68 -8.17
CA HIS A 115 8.84 13.78 -7.68
C HIS A 115 7.46 13.77 -8.36
N SER A 116 7.45 13.67 -9.69
CA SER A 116 6.24 13.56 -10.50
C SER A 116 5.44 12.32 -10.12
N PHE A 117 6.10 11.18 -9.93
CA PHE A 117 5.49 9.94 -9.45
C PHE A 117 4.76 10.15 -8.12
N LEU A 118 5.44 10.71 -7.11
CA LEU A 118 4.85 10.93 -5.79
C LEU A 118 3.74 11.98 -5.80
N VAL A 119 3.81 13.00 -6.67
CA VAL A 119 2.71 13.96 -6.86
C VAL A 119 1.45 13.26 -7.36
N GLY A 120 1.57 12.43 -8.41
CA GLY A 120 0.44 11.66 -8.94
C GLY A 120 -0.11 10.68 -7.90
N LEU A 121 0.77 9.92 -7.24
CA LEU A 121 0.38 8.94 -6.22
C LEU A 121 -0.31 9.61 -5.01
N ARG A 122 0.17 10.77 -4.56
CA ARG A 122 -0.45 11.53 -3.46
C ARG A 122 -1.82 12.07 -3.85
N SER A 123 -1.98 12.55 -5.07
CA SER A 123 -3.29 13.00 -5.55
C SER A 123 -4.30 11.86 -5.55
N TYR A 124 -3.94 10.73 -6.17
CA TYR A 124 -4.78 9.55 -6.20
C TYR A 124 -5.14 9.09 -4.77
N THR A 125 -4.13 8.98 -3.90
CA THR A 125 -4.32 8.55 -2.51
C THR A 125 -5.17 9.54 -1.71
N LYS A 126 -5.04 10.85 -1.95
CA LYS A 126 -5.86 11.87 -1.31
C LYS A 126 -7.34 11.69 -1.67
N ARG A 127 -7.65 11.53 -2.96
CA ARG A 127 -9.03 11.28 -3.42
C ARG A 127 -9.59 9.98 -2.85
N TRP A 128 -8.76 8.94 -2.79
CA TRP A 128 -9.12 7.69 -2.12
C TRP A 128 -9.48 7.93 -0.65
N VAL A 129 -8.64 8.63 0.11
CA VAL A 129 -8.90 8.94 1.53
C VAL A 129 -10.19 9.75 1.70
N GLU A 130 -10.43 10.75 0.86
CA GLU A 130 -11.64 11.57 0.90
C GLU A 130 -12.91 10.75 0.63
N HIS A 131 -12.85 9.79 -0.30
CA HIS A 131 -13.97 8.89 -0.59
C HIS A 131 -14.21 7.87 0.53
N HIS A 132 -13.14 7.40 1.19
CA HIS A 132 -13.17 6.31 2.17
C HIS A 132 -13.13 6.78 3.63
N ARG A 133 -13.24 8.10 3.88
CA ARG A 133 -13.23 8.69 5.23
C ARG A 133 -14.26 8.10 6.19
N ASP A 134 -15.40 7.67 5.63
CA ASP A 134 -16.52 7.09 6.36
C ASP A 134 -16.60 5.56 6.17
N LEU A 135 -15.47 4.93 5.82
CA LEU A 135 -15.29 3.49 5.63
C LEU A 135 -16.16 2.88 4.51
N ALA A 136 -16.33 3.62 3.41
CA ALA A 136 -16.96 3.09 2.20
C ALA A 136 -16.24 1.83 1.69
N GLU A 137 -16.94 0.95 0.98
CA GLU A 137 -16.33 -0.26 0.43
C GLU A 137 -15.25 0.10 -0.62
N ASP A 138 -14.06 -0.50 -0.51
CA ASP A 138 -12.93 -0.18 -1.38
C ASP A 138 -13.02 -0.92 -2.71
N HIS A 139 -13.70 -0.31 -3.67
CA HIS A 139 -13.71 -0.77 -5.07
C HIS A 139 -12.61 -0.15 -5.93
N TRP A 140 -11.81 0.77 -5.38
CA TRP A 140 -10.78 1.48 -6.14
C TRP A 140 -9.53 0.62 -6.38
N THR A 141 -9.22 -0.26 -5.44
CA THR A 141 -8.09 -1.20 -5.56
C THR A 141 -8.59 -2.64 -5.71
N ILE A 142 -7.78 -3.52 -6.30
CA ILE A 142 -8.12 -4.94 -6.44
C ILE A 142 -7.31 -5.75 -5.42
N ALA A 143 -7.91 -6.80 -4.85
CA ALA A 143 -7.18 -7.76 -4.03
C ALA A 143 -6.16 -8.48 -4.91
N ARG A 144 -4.90 -8.53 -4.50
CA ARG A 144 -3.87 -9.20 -5.29
C ARG A 144 -4.08 -10.70 -5.25
N ASP A 145 -3.92 -11.35 -6.39
CA ASP A 145 -3.85 -12.80 -6.46
C ASP A 145 -2.44 -13.17 -6.94
N TRP A 146 -1.56 -13.47 -5.98
CA TRP A 146 -0.16 -13.81 -6.27
C TRP A 146 -0.01 -15.04 -7.16
N ALA A 147 -1.04 -15.89 -7.23
CA ALA A 147 -1.05 -17.04 -8.13
C ALA A 147 -0.99 -16.64 -9.62
N ARG A 148 -1.46 -15.44 -10.00
CA ARG A 148 -1.44 -14.99 -11.41
C ARG A 148 -0.11 -14.34 -11.85
N GLY A 149 0.69 -13.85 -10.91
CA GLY A 149 1.94 -13.14 -11.22
C GLY A 149 3.11 -14.06 -11.60
N GLU A 150 3.08 -15.32 -11.13
CA GLU A 150 4.10 -16.32 -11.45
C GLU A 150 3.94 -16.87 -12.88
N GLU A 151 2.71 -17.02 -13.38
CA GLU A 151 2.45 -17.49 -14.75
C GLU A 151 2.90 -16.49 -15.82
N THR A 152 2.74 -15.18 -15.57
CA THR A 152 3.12 -14.13 -16.53
C THR A 152 4.63 -13.90 -16.57
N SER A 153 5.33 -14.08 -15.45
CA SER A 153 6.79 -13.94 -15.38
C SER A 153 7.54 -15.14 -16.00
N ALA A 154 6.94 -16.34 -15.97
CA ALA A 154 7.48 -17.54 -16.61
C ALA A 154 7.32 -17.54 -18.15
N GLY A 155 6.48 -16.67 -18.72
CA GLY A 155 6.20 -16.60 -20.16
C GLY A 155 7.14 -15.70 -20.98
N VAL A 156 8.02 -14.92 -20.33
CA VAL A 156 8.89 -13.93 -21.01
C VAL A 156 10.29 -14.49 -21.33
N VAL A 157 10.57 -15.76 -20.98
CA VAL A 157 11.78 -16.47 -21.43
C VAL A 157 11.41 -17.54 -22.45
N ARG A 158 11.15 -17.12 -23.70
CA ARG A 158 11.29 -17.96 -24.89
C ARG A 158 11.76 -17.13 -26.08
#